data_AF-A0A7K4GUI3-F1
#
_entry.id   AF-A0A7K4GUI3-F1
#
_cell.length_a   1.000
_cell.length_b   1.000
_cell.length_c   1.000
_cell.angle_alpha   90.00
_cell.angle_beta   90.00
_cell.angle_gamma   90.00
#
_symmetry.space_group_name_H-M   'P 1'
#
loop_
_entity.id
_entity.type
_entity.pdbx_description
1 polymer ?
#
loop_
_entity_poly.entity_id
_entity_poly.type
_entity_poly.pdbx_seq_one_letter_code
_entity_poly.pdbx_strand_id
1 'polypeptide(L)'
;MEKTKNKENGLIRSQKSLYTKFKRINRLFKIHLSSLTLVFLLALGYIILWTYLVFTGQTIPELTQIYGLFGTIVTILITSVLSLLIIQIGIQIIFYGLFVIRGNRSLKQNKGEKIPKAAPYDGIVLYITNFYAFFNRYSKQKTTLVTRVKTFLFFNFFSGFFVIFLSTRILDTGSANVFINISMVIIFLLLVFFWLISLMTSFKIQKEIEKWEKLFPKLEEWAQELEQLSLENSIIFDEEELP
;
A
#
# COMPACT_ATOMS: atom_id res chain seq x y z
N MET A 1 41.95 6.03 -19.64
CA MET A 1 40.89 7.07 -19.66
C MET A 1 39.59 6.59 -20.32
N GLU A 2 39.61 5.94 -21.49
CA GLU A 2 38.38 5.42 -22.14
C GLU A 2 37.67 4.30 -21.35
N LYS A 3 38.42 3.36 -20.76
CA LYS A 3 37.86 2.28 -19.92
C LYS A 3 37.13 2.80 -18.67
N THR A 4 37.64 3.87 -18.05
CA THR A 4 37.01 4.50 -16.88
C THR A 4 35.74 5.27 -17.26
N LYS A 5 35.76 6.01 -18.37
CA LYS A 5 34.58 6.73 -18.91
C LYS A 5 33.46 5.79 -19.37
N ASN A 6 33.81 4.63 -19.95
CA ASN A 6 32.84 3.61 -20.33
C ASN A 6 32.22 2.89 -19.12
N LYS A 7 32.99 2.64 -18.06
CA LYS A 7 32.45 2.11 -16.79
C LYS A 7 31.47 3.10 -16.14
N GLU A 8 31.82 4.37 -16.09
CA GLU A 8 30.99 5.44 -15.51
C GLU A 8 29.66 5.61 -16.29
N ASN A 9 29.71 5.62 -17.63
CA ASN A 9 28.52 5.67 -18.47
C ASN A 9 27.62 4.42 -18.32
N GLY A 10 28.21 3.23 -18.16
CA GLY A 10 27.48 1.99 -17.89
C GLY A 10 26.76 2.02 -16.54
N LEU A 11 27.40 2.58 -15.51
CA LEU A 11 26.85 2.72 -14.16
C LEU A 11 25.68 3.71 -14.13
N ILE A 12 25.84 4.88 -14.76
CA ILE A 12 24.76 5.89 -14.88
C ILE A 12 23.55 5.33 -15.65
N ARG A 13 23.77 4.58 -16.73
CA ARG A 13 22.68 3.95 -17.50
C ARG A 13 21.94 2.90 -16.66
N SER A 14 22.66 2.16 -15.82
CA SER A 14 22.10 1.16 -14.92
C SER A 14 21.29 1.79 -13.78
N GLN A 15 21.82 2.84 -13.14
CA GLN A 15 21.11 3.62 -12.12
C GLN A 15 19.85 4.30 -12.67
N LYS A 16 19.92 4.87 -13.88
CA LYS A 16 18.75 5.45 -14.57
C LYS A 16 17.65 4.41 -14.82
N SER A 17 18.04 3.22 -15.30
CA SER A 17 17.12 2.10 -15.52
C SER A 17 16.43 1.67 -14.23
N LEU A 18 17.18 1.55 -13.13
CA LEU A 18 16.66 1.24 -11.81
C LEU A 18 15.74 2.33 -11.28
N TYR A 19 16.13 3.60 -11.37
CA TYR A 19 15.29 4.73 -10.96
C TYR A 19 13.93 4.71 -11.67
N THR A 20 13.90 4.45 -12.97
CA THR A 20 12.64 4.34 -13.73
C THR A 20 11.79 3.17 -13.22
N LYS A 21 12.39 2.03 -12.87
CA LYS A 21 11.67 0.89 -12.26
C LYS A 21 11.11 1.26 -10.88
N PHE A 22 11.92 1.86 -9.99
CA PHE A 22 11.49 2.30 -8.66
C PHE A 22 10.36 3.33 -8.74
N LYS A 23 10.45 4.30 -9.66
CA LYS A 23 9.39 5.28 -9.90
C LYS A 23 8.10 4.62 -10.37
N ARG A 24 8.19 3.61 -11.25
CA ARG A 24 7.04 2.84 -11.72
C ARG A 24 6.36 2.09 -10.58
N ILE A 25 7.13 1.39 -9.73
CA ILE A 25 6.53 0.66 -8.61
C ILE A 25 5.91 1.62 -7.62
N ASN A 26 6.58 2.72 -7.28
CA ASN A 26 6.08 3.71 -6.34
C ASN A 26 4.76 4.32 -6.84
N ARG A 27 4.61 4.50 -8.16
CA ARG A 27 3.33 4.88 -8.77
C ARG A 27 2.25 3.81 -8.59
N LEU A 28 2.57 2.53 -8.74
CA LEU A 28 1.60 1.45 -8.49
C LEU A 28 1.17 1.42 -7.02
N PHE A 29 2.10 1.55 -6.09
CA PHE A 29 1.83 1.67 -4.66
C PHE A 29 0.92 2.86 -4.32
N LYS A 30 1.11 4.01 -4.98
CA LYS A 30 0.21 5.17 -4.86
C LYS A 30 -1.21 4.88 -5.33
N ILE A 31 -1.37 4.28 -6.51
CA ILE A 31 -2.70 3.98 -7.05
C ILE A 31 -3.39 2.97 -6.12
N HIS A 32 -2.66 1.94 -5.68
CA HIS A 32 -3.18 0.97 -4.71
C HIS A 32 -3.63 1.65 -3.42
N LEU A 33 -2.80 2.55 -2.86
CA LEU A 33 -3.14 3.33 -1.67
C LEU A 33 -4.43 4.14 -1.89
N SER A 34 -4.52 4.92 -2.97
CA SER A 34 -5.70 5.72 -3.28
C SER A 34 -6.96 4.87 -3.43
N SER A 35 -6.87 3.73 -4.14
CA SER A 35 -8.00 2.82 -4.29
C SER A 35 -8.45 2.21 -2.96
N LEU A 36 -7.50 1.80 -2.10
CA LEU A 36 -7.79 1.25 -0.79
C LEU A 36 -8.43 2.30 0.13
N THR A 37 -7.96 3.54 0.08
CA THR A 37 -8.55 4.67 0.81
C THR A 37 -10.00 4.93 0.37
N LEU A 38 -10.29 4.84 -0.93
CA LEU A 38 -11.67 4.99 -1.42
C LEU A 38 -12.57 3.83 -0.98
N VAL A 39 -12.06 2.59 -1.01
CA VAL A 39 -12.77 1.43 -0.43
C VAL A 39 -13.08 1.67 1.05
N PHE A 40 -12.11 2.14 1.84
CA PHE A 40 -12.28 2.45 3.25
C PHE A 40 -13.34 3.53 3.50
N LEU A 41 -13.29 4.65 2.78
CA LEU A 41 -14.25 5.74 2.92
C LEU A 41 -15.66 5.31 2.54
N LEU A 42 -15.81 4.51 1.47
CA LEU A 42 -17.10 3.99 1.05
C LEU A 42 -17.64 2.96 2.05
N ALA A 43 -16.80 2.07 2.56
CA ALA A 43 -17.20 1.11 3.59
C ALA A 43 -17.61 1.81 4.89
N LEU A 44 -16.91 2.88 5.29
CA LEU A 44 -17.31 3.74 6.40
C LEU A 44 -18.64 4.44 6.15
N GLY A 45 -18.82 5.05 4.98
CA GLY A 45 -20.09 5.69 4.62
C GLY A 45 -21.24 4.69 4.63
N TYR A 46 -20.99 3.48 4.12
CA TYR A 46 -21.96 2.40 4.07
C TYR A 46 -22.37 1.91 5.46
N ILE A 47 -21.42 1.68 6.37
CA ILE A 47 -21.72 1.20 7.73
C ILE A 47 -22.42 2.28 8.57
N ILE A 48 -22.08 3.55 8.38
CA ILE A 48 -22.74 4.68 9.05
C ILE A 48 -24.19 4.79 8.58
N LEU A 49 -24.41 4.77 7.26
CA LEU A 49 -25.75 4.81 6.68
C LEU A 49 -26.59 3.61 7.15
N TRP A 50 -26.03 2.40 7.11
CA TRP A 50 -26.68 1.19 7.61
C TRP A 50 -27.12 1.33 9.07
N THR A 51 -26.20 1.73 9.95
CA THR A 51 -26.48 1.90 11.37
C THR A 51 -27.57 2.93 11.62
N TYR A 52 -27.55 4.04 10.88
CA TYR A 52 -28.58 5.07 10.94
C TYR A 52 -29.96 4.52 10.53
N LEU A 53 -30.04 3.77 9.43
CA LEU A 53 -31.31 3.22 8.94
C LEU A 53 -31.91 2.21 9.92
N VAL A 54 -31.07 1.35 10.51
CA VAL A 54 -31.51 0.37 11.52
C VAL A 54 -32.00 1.10 12.78
N PHE A 55 -31.25 2.09 13.26
CA PHE A 55 -31.61 2.82 14.48
C PHE A 55 -32.88 3.66 14.34
N THR A 56 -33.11 4.24 13.16
CA THR A 56 -34.32 5.02 12.87
C THR A 56 -35.52 4.16 12.49
N GLY A 57 -35.38 2.83 12.43
CA GLY A 57 -36.43 1.90 12.01
C GLY A 57 -36.81 2.02 10.52
N GLN A 58 -35.98 2.70 9.72
CA GLN A 58 -36.22 2.90 8.28
C GLN A 58 -35.83 1.67 7.43
N THR A 59 -35.15 0.71 8.05
CA THR A 59 -34.90 -0.62 7.50
C THR A 59 -34.99 -1.67 8.61
N ILE A 60 -35.50 -2.85 8.28
CA ILE A 60 -35.42 -4.02 9.15
C ILE A 60 -34.56 -5.04 8.42
N PRO A 61 -33.48 -5.55 9.04
CA PRO A 61 -32.63 -6.57 8.41
C PRO A 61 -33.45 -7.79 8.01
N GLU A 62 -33.25 -8.30 6.79
CA GLU A 62 -33.97 -9.48 6.27
C GLU A 62 -33.83 -10.68 7.22
N LEU A 63 -32.62 -10.89 7.75
CA LEU A 63 -32.37 -11.93 8.76
C LEU A 63 -33.26 -11.76 9.99
N THR A 64 -33.42 -10.53 10.49
CA THR A 64 -34.33 -10.22 11.62
C THR A 64 -35.79 -10.46 11.24
N GLN A 65 -36.20 -10.16 10.01
CA GLN A 65 -37.56 -10.45 9.54
C GLN A 65 -37.85 -11.94 9.50
N ILE A 66 -36.92 -12.74 8.96
CA ILE A 66 -37.11 -14.19 8.76
C ILE A 66 -36.94 -14.97 10.07
N TYR A 67 -35.93 -14.62 10.86
CA TYR A 67 -35.49 -15.43 12.01
C TYR A 67 -35.71 -14.74 13.38
N GLY A 68 -36.39 -13.59 13.42
CA GLY A 68 -36.70 -12.87 14.65
C GLY A 68 -35.45 -12.53 15.48
N LEU A 69 -35.46 -12.87 16.77
CA LEU A 69 -34.35 -12.60 17.70
C LEU A 69 -33.02 -13.20 17.22
N PHE A 70 -33.04 -14.42 16.66
CA PHE A 70 -31.84 -15.06 16.13
C PHE A 70 -31.25 -14.26 14.96
N GLY A 71 -32.11 -13.77 14.07
CA GLY A 71 -31.73 -12.90 12.96
C GLY A 71 -31.08 -11.59 13.41
N THR A 72 -31.58 -11.00 14.49
CA THR A 72 -31.00 -9.80 15.11
C THR A 72 -29.59 -10.07 15.65
N ILE A 73 -29.37 -11.21 16.33
CA ILE A 73 -28.05 -11.61 16.83
C ILE A 73 -27.06 -11.77 15.67
N VAL A 74 -27.46 -12.45 14.59
CA VAL A 74 -26.62 -12.65 13.40
C VAL A 74 -26.30 -11.31 12.73
N THR A 75 -27.27 -10.40 12.64
CA THR A 75 -27.07 -9.07 12.05
C THR A 75 -26.06 -8.24 12.86
N ILE A 76 -26.13 -8.28 14.19
CA ILE A 76 -25.15 -7.64 15.08
C ILE A 76 -23.76 -8.21 14.81
N LEU A 77 -23.64 -9.54 14.78
CA LEU A 77 -22.37 -10.21 14.54
C LEU A 77 -21.75 -9.83 13.18
N ILE A 78 -22.55 -9.82 12.10
CA ILE A 78 -22.11 -9.37 10.76
C ILE A 78 -21.62 -7.92 10.81
N THR A 79 -22.39 -7.02 11.43
CA THR A 79 -22.07 -5.60 11.54
C THR A 79 -20.79 -5.37 12.33
N SER A 80 -20.56 -6.13 13.41
CA SER A 80 -19.33 -6.08 14.19
C SER A 80 -18.12 -6.57 13.39
N VAL A 81 -18.24 -7.71 12.68
CA VAL A 81 -17.16 -8.24 11.84
C VAL A 81 -16.80 -7.25 10.73
N LEU A 82 -17.80 -6.64 10.09
CA LEU A 82 -17.59 -5.62 9.07
C LEU A 82 -16.83 -4.40 9.64
N SER A 83 -17.19 -3.95 10.85
CA SER A 83 -16.50 -2.85 11.53
C SER A 83 -15.03 -3.17 11.82
N LEU A 84 -14.73 -4.38 12.27
CA LEU A 84 -13.35 -4.84 12.50
C LEU A 84 -12.52 -4.86 11.21
N LEU A 85 -13.12 -5.30 10.10
CA LEU A 85 -12.46 -5.29 8.78
C LEU A 85 -12.18 -3.87 8.28
N ILE A 86 -13.13 -2.94 8.49
CA ILE A 86 -12.93 -1.51 8.15
C ILE A 86 -11.77 -0.93 8.97
N ILE A 87 -11.71 -1.21 10.27
CA ILE A 87 -10.60 -0.77 11.14
C ILE A 87 -9.27 -1.35 10.64
N GLN A 88 -9.23 -2.63 10.29
CA GLN A 88 -8.04 -3.29 9.74
C GLN A 88 -7.55 -2.58 8.46
N ILE A 89 -8.46 -2.26 7.53
CA ILE A 89 -8.13 -1.50 6.31
C ILE A 89 -7.60 -0.10 6.67
N GLY A 90 -8.21 0.58 7.65
CA GLY A 90 -7.74 1.87 8.15
C GLY A 90 -6.29 1.83 8.66
N ILE A 91 -5.96 0.81 9.46
CA ILE A 91 -4.60 0.58 9.94
C ILE A 91 -3.65 0.36 8.76
N GLN A 92 -4.03 -0.48 7.79
CA GLN A 92 -3.24 -0.71 6.58
C GLN A 92 -2.95 0.59 5.81
N ILE A 93 -3.95 1.45 5.63
CA ILE A 93 -3.80 2.75 4.96
C ILE A 93 -2.76 3.64 5.65
N ILE A 94 -2.77 3.72 6.99
CA ILE A 94 -1.83 4.55 7.74
C ILE A 94 -0.38 4.08 7.51
N PHE A 95 -0.15 2.77 7.67
CA PHE A 95 1.18 2.18 7.43
C PHE A 95 1.62 2.36 5.97
N TYR A 96 0.71 2.17 5.02
CA TYR A 96 0.98 2.25 3.60
C TYR A 96 1.23 3.70 3.13
N GLY A 97 0.53 4.67 3.72
CA GLY A 97 0.75 6.10 3.50
C GLY A 97 2.15 6.53 3.92
N LEU A 98 2.64 6.08 5.08
CA LEU A 98 4.01 6.34 5.54
C LEU A 98 5.06 5.81 4.55
N PHE A 99 4.84 4.62 4.01
CA PHE A 99 5.71 4.03 2.98
C PHE A 99 5.74 4.88 1.69
N VAL A 100 4.58 5.30 1.18
CA VAL A 100 4.49 6.12 -0.04
C VAL A 100 5.13 7.50 0.16
N ILE A 101 4.95 8.13 1.33
CA ILE A 101 5.56 9.44 1.63
C ILE A 101 7.09 9.32 1.65
N ARG A 102 7.64 8.31 2.34
CA ARG A 102 9.08 8.05 2.37
C ARG A 102 9.61 7.75 0.97
N GLY A 103 8.91 6.92 0.21
CA GLY A 103 9.27 6.59 -1.16
C GLY A 103 9.30 7.82 -2.10
N ASN A 104 8.38 8.77 -1.92
CA ASN A 104 8.38 10.03 -2.67
C ASN A 104 9.55 10.94 -2.32
N ARG A 105 9.92 11.01 -1.04
CA ARG A 105 11.07 11.79 -0.59
C ARG A 105 12.36 11.20 -1.14
N SER A 106 12.53 9.88 -1.05
CA SER A 106 13.70 9.19 -1.59
C SER A 106 13.81 9.32 -3.11
N LEU A 107 12.71 9.29 -3.87
CA LEU A 107 12.78 9.38 -5.33
C LEU A 107 12.73 10.82 -5.88
N LYS A 108 12.81 11.85 -5.03
CA LYS A 108 12.80 13.25 -5.46
C LYS A 108 14.13 13.58 -6.13
N GLN A 109 14.10 13.98 -7.40
CA GLN A 109 15.28 14.45 -8.10
C GLN A 109 15.63 15.87 -7.61
N ASN A 110 16.85 16.06 -7.12
CA ASN A 110 17.40 17.40 -6.89
C ASN A 110 17.61 18.07 -8.25
N LYS A 111 16.67 18.94 -8.63
CA LYS A 111 16.72 19.69 -9.90
C LYS A 111 17.50 21.01 -9.79
N GLY A 112 18.07 21.32 -8.63
CA GLY A 112 18.42 22.70 -8.26
C GLY A 112 19.90 23.06 -8.21
N GLU A 113 20.83 22.10 -8.14
CA GLU A 113 22.24 22.43 -7.92
C GLU A 113 23.13 21.75 -8.94
N LYS A 114 24.25 22.41 -9.26
CA LYS A 114 25.37 21.85 -10.02
C LYS A 114 26.03 20.74 -9.18
N ILE A 115 25.31 19.64 -8.96
CA ILE A 115 25.79 18.51 -8.17
C ILE A 115 26.63 17.62 -9.10
N PRO A 116 27.80 17.12 -8.65
CA PRO A 116 28.68 16.26 -9.45
C PRO A 116 27.93 15.09 -10.09
N LYS A 117 28.40 14.67 -11.27
CA LYS A 117 27.78 13.69 -12.19
C LYS A 117 27.38 12.34 -11.57
N ALA A 118 27.80 12.04 -10.34
CA ALA A 118 27.48 10.82 -9.58
C ALA A 118 26.18 10.90 -8.75
N ALA A 119 25.64 12.10 -8.46
CA ALA A 119 24.54 12.29 -7.51
C ALA A 119 23.07 12.30 -8.02
N PRO A 120 22.71 12.07 -9.31
CA PRO A 120 21.32 12.22 -9.75
C PRO A 120 20.37 11.12 -9.21
N TYR A 121 20.88 10.13 -8.48
CA TYR A 121 20.14 8.95 -8.03
C TYR A 121 20.39 8.51 -6.57
N ASP A 122 20.98 9.35 -5.71
CA ASP A 122 21.33 9.01 -4.31
C ASP A 122 20.17 8.43 -3.50
N GLY A 123 18.95 8.85 -3.79
CA GLY A 123 17.77 8.35 -3.10
C GLY A 123 17.29 6.95 -3.52
N ILE A 124 17.95 6.27 -4.46
CA ILE A 124 17.68 4.85 -4.77
C ILE A 124 17.97 3.98 -3.54
N VAL A 125 19.11 4.17 -2.89
CA VAL A 125 19.51 3.36 -1.71
C VAL A 125 18.49 3.56 -0.60
N LEU A 126 18.18 4.82 -0.27
CA LEU A 126 17.18 5.17 0.74
C LEU A 126 15.78 4.59 0.40
N TYR A 127 15.41 4.51 -0.87
CA TYR A 127 14.15 3.89 -1.30
C TYR A 127 14.16 2.38 -1.01
N ILE A 128 15.23 1.69 -1.37
CA ILE A 128 15.39 0.23 -1.15
C ILE A 128 15.39 -0.07 0.35
N THR A 129 16.17 0.66 1.14
CA THR A 129 16.25 0.44 2.60
C THR A 129 14.89 0.67 3.28
N ASN A 130 14.16 1.71 2.88
CA ASN A 130 12.79 1.95 3.37
C ASN A 130 11.81 0.84 2.93
N PHE A 131 11.96 0.32 1.72
CA PHE A 131 11.17 -0.79 1.20
C PHE A 131 11.37 -2.06 2.03
N TYR A 132 12.63 -2.46 2.25
CA TYR A 132 12.95 -3.60 3.09
C TYR A 132 12.49 -3.41 4.53
N ALA A 133 12.76 -2.26 5.14
CA ALA A 133 12.34 -1.97 6.50
C ALA A 133 10.80 -2.05 6.65
N PHE A 134 10.05 -1.58 5.65
CA PHE A 134 8.60 -1.64 5.64
C PHE A 134 8.08 -3.09 5.62
N PHE A 135 8.49 -3.88 4.62
CA PHE A 135 8.00 -5.26 4.50
C PHE A 135 8.57 -6.19 5.58
N ASN A 136 9.76 -5.90 6.12
CA ASN A 136 10.29 -6.62 7.25
C ASN A 136 9.48 -6.41 8.53
N ARG A 137 8.98 -5.19 8.77
CA ARG A 137 8.09 -4.91 9.91
C ARG A 137 6.72 -5.57 9.75
N TYR A 138 6.26 -5.78 8.51
CA TYR A 138 4.94 -6.36 8.23
C TYR A 138 4.88 -7.88 8.42
N SER A 139 6.02 -8.58 8.37
CA SER A 139 6.08 -10.03 8.62
C SER A 139 7.21 -10.36 9.59
N LYS A 140 6.84 -10.93 10.76
CA LYS A 140 7.79 -11.44 11.77
C LYS A 140 8.60 -12.65 11.28
N GLN A 141 8.19 -13.29 10.18
CA GLN A 141 8.91 -14.43 9.61
C GLN A 141 10.08 -13.97 8.73
N LYS A 142 11.23 -14.65 8.84
CA LYS A 142 12.38 -14.49 7.95
C LYS A 142 12.09 -15.12 6.57
N THR A 143 11.09 -14.62 5.84
CA THR A 143 10.80 -15.03 4.46
C THR A 143 11.40 -14.06 3.45
N THR A 144 11.46 -14.48 2.17
CA THR A 144 11.84 -13.60 1.05
C THR A 144 10.92 -12.38 1.00
N LEU A 145 11.47 -11.23 0.59
CA LEU A 145 10.75 -9.97 0.47
C LEU A 145 9.50 -10.09 -0.41
N VAL A 146 9.57 -10.88 -1.47
CA VAL A 146 8.44 -11.20 -2.37
C VAL A 146 7.31 -11.86 -1.61
N THR A 147 7.61 -12.84 -0.76
CA THR A 147 6.60 -13.52 0.07
C THR A 147 5.92 -12.53 1.01
N ARG A 148 6.69 -11.61 1.63
CA ARG A 148 6.12 -10.58 2.52
C ARG A 148 5.17 -9.64 1.79
N VAL A 149 5.53 -9.23 0.57
CA VAL A 149 4.66 -8.36 -0.23
C VAL A 149 3.42 -9.11 -0.71
N LYS A 150 3.54 -10.37 -1.13
CA LYS A 150 2.38 -11.21 -1.48
C LYS A 150 1.41 -11.35 -0.31
N THR A 151 1.92 -11.65 0.88
CA THR A 151 1.11 -11.73 2.10
C THR A 151 0.42 -10.40 2.41
N PHE A 152 1.15 -9.28 2.33
CA PHE A 152 0.57 -7.94 2.49
C PHE A 152 -0.59 -7.69 1.50
N LEU A 153 -0.37 -7.96 0.21
CA LEU A 153 -1.38 -7.76 -0.82
C LEU A 153 -2.58 -8.70 -0.65
N PHE A 154 -2.34 -9.94 -0.24
CA PHE A 154 -3.39 -10.92 0.04
C PHE A 154 -4.30 -10.47 1.19
N PHE A 155 -3.73 -9.94 2.28
CA PHE A 155 -4.55 -9.41 3.38
C PHE A 155 -5.43 -8.24 2.93
N ASN A 156 -4.92 -7.33 2.09
CA ASN A 156 -5.73 -6.24 1.54
C ASN A 156 -6.87 -6.76 0.63
N PHE A 157 -6.56 -7.75 -0.21
CA PHE A 157 -7.58 -8.43 -1.03
C PHE A 157 -8.67 -9.05 -0.16
N PHE A 158 -8.27 -9.83 0.85
CA PHE A 158 -9.17 -10.55 1.74
C PHE A 158 -10.09 -9.59 2.50
N SER A 159 -9.52 -8.54 3.12
CA SER A 159 -10.32 -7.55 3.84
C SER A 159 -11.31 -6.83 2.92
N GLY A 160 -10.89 -6.42 1.71
CA GLY A 160 -11.80 -5.78 0.75
C GLY A 160 -12.89 -6.72 0.21
N PHE A 161 -12.57 -8.00 -0.02
CA PHE A 161 -13.54 -9.01 -0.45
C PHE A 161 -14.61 -9.24 0.60
N PHE A 162 -14.21 -9.38 1.87
CA PHE A 162 -15.17 -9.58 2.96
C PHE A 162 -16.03 -8.35 3.22
N VAL A 163 -15.50 -7.13 3.03
CA VAL A 163 -16.32 -5.91 3.06
C VAL A 163 -17.43 -6.00 2.01
N ILE A 164 -17.11 -6.34 0.75
CA ILE A 164 -18.12 -6.48 -0.31
C ILE A 164 -19.12 -7.59 0.01
N PHE A 165 -18.63 -8.76 0.43
CA PHE A 165 -19.48 -9.89 0.77
C PHE A 165 -20.45 -9.56 1.91
N LEU A 166 -19.98 -8.92 2.99
CA LEU A 166 -20.87 -8.53 4.09
C LEU A 166 -21.79 -7.37 3.69
N SER A 167 -21.34 -6.45 2.83
CA SER A 167 -22.20 -5.42 2.24
C SER A 167 -23.35 -6.01 1.42
N THR A 168 -23.19 -7.14 0.72
CA THR A 168 -24.33 -7.78 0.02
C THR A 168 -25.45 -8.21 0.97
N ARG A 169 -25.10 -8.64 2.19
CA ARG A 169 -26.10 -9.03 3.21
C ARG A 169 -26.87 -7.85 3.79
N ILE A 170 -26.30 -6.66 3.65
CA ILE A 170 -26.89 -5.39 4.08
C ILE A 170 -27.68 -4.75 2.93
N LEU A 171 -27.31 -5.01 1.67
CA LEU A 171 -27.97 -4.46 0.50
C LEU A 171 -29.37 -5.06 0.26
N ASP A 172 -29.61 -6.29 0.72
CA ASP A 172 -30.91 -6.99 0.62
C ASP A 172 -32.02 -6.44 1.53
N THR A 173 -31.76 -5.34 2.24
CA THR A 173 -32.75 -4.72 3.12
C THR A 173 -33.40 -3.54 2.41
N GLY A 174 -34.65 -3.71 1.99
CA GLY A 174 -35.40 -2.65 1.31
C GLY A 174 -35.79 -1.52 2.29
N SER A 175 -35.36 -0.28 2.00
CA SER A 175 -35.96 0.89 2.62
C SER A 175 -37.21 1.31 1.86
N ALA A 176 -38.20 1.87 2.56
CA ALA A 176 -39.36 2.50 1.91
C ALA A 176 -38.95 3.73 1.06
N ASN A 177 -37.77 4.32 1.30
CA ASN A 177 -37.28 5.48 0.58
C ASN A 177 -36.43 5.09 -0.63
N VAL A 178 -36.95 5.36 -1.83
CA VAL A 178 -36.28 5.05 -3.11
C VAL A 178 -34.91 5.72 -3.24
N PHE A 179 -34.73 6.94 -2.74
CA PHE A 179 -33.44 7.64 -2.82
C PHE A 179 -32.36 6.96 -1.97
N ILE A 180 -32.74 6.38 -0.83
CA ILE A 180 -31.83 5.63 0.05
C ILE A 180 -31.40 4.34 -0.63
N ASN A 181 -32.34 3.62 -1.26
CA ASN A 181 -32.04 2.40 -2.01
C ASN A 181 -31.09 2.68 -3.19
N ILE A 182 -31.35 3.72 -3.98
CA ILE A 182 -30.44 4.14 -5.08
C ILE A 182 -29.05 4.48 -4.53
N SER A 183 -28.97 5.22 -3.41
CA SER A 183 -27.70 5.59 -2.79
C SER A 183 -26.91 4.36 -2.31
N MET A 184 -27.59 3.39 -1.68
CA MET A 184 -26.99 2.14 -1.23
C MET A 184 -26.41 1.33 -2.42
N VAL A 185 -27.13 1.27 -3.53
CA VAL A 185 -26.66 0.61 -4.77
C VAL A 185 -25.45 1.34 -5.35
N ILE A 186 -25.48 2.67 -5.44
CA ILE A 186 -24.34 3.46 -5.94
C ILE A 186 -23.11 3.25 -5.07
N ILE A 187 -23.24 3.34 -3.74
CA ILE A 187 -22.13 3.13 -2.80
C ILE A 187 -21.56 1.71 -2.97
N PHE A 188 -22.42 0.70 -3.09
CA PHE A 188 -22.00 -0.68 -3.31
C PHE A 188 -21.23 -0.85 -4.62
N LEU A 189 -21.75 -0.32 -5.73
CA LEU A 189 -21.07 -0.38 -7.04
C LEU A 189 -19.72 0.33 -7.01
N LEU A 190 -19.62 1.48 -6.34
CA LEU A 190 -18.35 2.17 -6.15
C LEU A 190 -17.37 1.34 -5.29
N LEU A 191 -17.87 0.68 -4.25
CA LEU A 191 -17.08 -0.23 -3.40
C LEU A 191 -16.45 -1.35 -4.24
N VAL A 192 -17.26 -2.01 -5.06
CA VAL A 192 -16.81 -3.06 -5.99
C VAL A 192 -15.80 -2.49 -6.99
N PHE A 193 -16.09 -1.35 -7.59
CA PHE A 193 -15.21 -0.71 -8.58
C PHE A 193 -13.82 -0.38 -8.02
N PHE A 194 -13.74 0.29 -6.86
CA PHE A 194 -12.46 0.64 -6.26
C PHE A 194 -11.71 -0.57 -5.71
N TRP A 195 -12.42 -1.59 -5.23
CA TRP A 195 -11.81 -2.86 -4.87
C TRP A 195 -11.20 -3.57 -6.08
N LEU A 196 -11.87 -3.56 -7.25
CA LEU A 196 -11.30 -4.10 -8.49
C LEU A 196 -10.04 -3.34 -8.92
N ILE A 197 -10.01 -2.01 -8.79
CA ILE A 197 -8.79 -1.22 -9.02
C ILE A 197 -7.68 -1.65 -8.05
N SER A 198 -8.01 -1.83 -6.78
CA SER A 198 -7.07 -2.30 -5.76
C SER A 198 -6.51 -3.67 -6.15
N LEU A 199 -7.36 -4.64 -6.48
CA LEU A 199 -6.99 -5.98 -6.93
C LEU A 199 -6.08 -5.97 -8.17
N MET A 200 -6.48 -5.23 -9.22
CA MET A 200 -5.68 -5.11 -10.44
C MET A 200 -4.31 -4.49 -10.16
N THR A 201 -4.24 -3.50 -9.26
CA THR A 201 -2.96 -2.90 -8.88
C THR A 201 -2.12 -3.82 -8.00
N SER A 202 -2.72 -4.62 -7.12
CA SER A 202 -2.02 -5.66 -6.35
C SER A 202 -1.31 -6.64 -7.28
N PHE A 203 -1.99 -7.16 -8.31
CA PHE A 203 -1.36 -8.06 -9.29
C PHE A 203 -0.21 -7.40 -10.04
N LYS A 204 -0.35 -6.11 -10.40
CA LYS A 204 0.73 -5.35 -11.05
C LYS A 204 1.94 -5.17 -10.13
N ILE A 205 1.70 -4.86 -8.85
CA ILE A 205 2.75 -4.74 -7.83
C ILE A 205 3.47 -6.08 -7.68
N GLN A 206 2.74 -7.18 -7.49
CA GLN A 206 3.31 -8.52 -7.37
C GLN A 206 4.22 -8.86 -8.57
N LYS A 207 3.73 -8.68 -9.79
CA LYS A 207 4.51 -8.95 -11.01
C LYS A 207 5.77 -8.09 -11.12
N GLU A 208 5.74 -6.84 -10.68
CA GLU A 208 6.94 -5.99 -10.67
C GLU A 208 7.94 -6.45 -9.59
N ILE A 209 7.47 -6.87 -8.42
CA ILE A 209 8.32 -7.35 -7.33
C ILE A 209 8.97 -8.70 -7.65
N GLU A 210 8.27 -9.62 -8.29
CA GLU A 210 8.84 -10.88 -8.76
C GLU A 210 9.97 -10.66 -9.77
N LYS A 211 9.89 -9.63 -10.61
CA LYS A 211 11.01 -9.22 -11.49
C LYS A 211 12.20 -8.67 -10.70
N TRP A 212 11.94 -8.08 -9.54
CA TRP A 212 12.98 -7.51 -8.68
C TRP A 212 13.67 -8.56 -7.83
N GLU A 213 13.00 -9.69 -7.52
CA GLU A 213 13.61 -10.84 -6.84
C GLU A 213 14.97 -11.22 -7.42
N LYS A 214 15.06 -11.24 -8.74
CA LYS A 214 16.29 -11.57 -9.48
C LYS A 214 17.34 -10.44 -9.48
N LEU A 215 16.94 -9.22 -9.13
CA LEU A 215 17.79 -8.02 -9.11
C LEU A 215 18.20 -7.64 -7.69
N PHE A 216 17.52 -8.14 -6.66
CA PHE A 216 17.76 -7.77 -5.27
C PHE A 216 19.16 -8.10 -4.75
N PRO A 217 19.78 -9.26 -5.05
CA PRO A 217 21.14 -9.54 -4.60
C PRO A 217 22.14 -8.48 -5.09
N LYS A 218 22.02 -8.09 -6.36
CA LYS A 218 22.85 -7.02 -6.95
C LYS A 218 22.53 -5.64 -6.39
N LEU A 219 21.28 -5.38 -6.02
CA LEU A 219 20.86 -4.11 -5.43
C LEU A 219 21.32 -3.97 -3.97
N GLU A 220 21.35 -5.07 -3.24
CA GLU A 220 21.85 -5.16 -1.87
C GLU A 220 23.38 -5.07 -1.85
N GLU A 221 24.06 -5.77 -2.77
CA GLU A 221 25.50 -5.64 -3.01
C GLU A 221 25.85 -4.19 -3.39
N TRP A 222 25.11 -3.55 -4.31
CA TRP A 222 25.32 -2.14 -4.63
C TRP A 222 25.00 -1.17 -3.49
N ALA A 223 24.03 -1.48 -2.64
CA ALA A 223 23.74 -0.67 -1.45
C ALA A 223 24.89 -0.77 -0.44
N GLN A 224 25.43 -1.97 -0.23
CA GLN A 224 26.58 -2.21 0.65
C GLN A 224 27.88 -1.60 0.10
N GLU A 225 28.15 -1.73 -1.21
CA GLU A 225 29.30 -1.11 -1.87
C GLU A 225 29.24 0.42 -1.79
N LEU A 226 28.07 1.03 -1.98
CA LEU A 226 27.90 2.48 -1.86
C LEU A 226 27.97 2.96 -0.40
N GLU A 227 27.48 2.17 0.56
CA GLU A 227 27.61 2.46 1.99
C GLU A 227 29.08 2.42 2.43
N GLN A 228 29.84 1.42 1.98
CA GLN A 228 31.30 1.35 2.15
C GLN A 228 32.03 2.52 1.50
N LEU A 229 31.68 2.89 0.26
CA LEU A 229 32.24 4.08 -0.40
C LEU A 229 31.87 5.38 0.31
N SER A 230 30.71 5.46 0.98
CA SER A 230 30.33 6.62 1.80
C SER A 230 31.09 6.69 3.12
N LEU A 231 31.44 5.53 3.71
CA LEU A 231 32.27 5.40 4.91
C LEU A 231 33.75 5.64 4.61
N GLU A 232 34.24 5.24 3.44
CA GLU A 232 35.60 5.57 2.98
C GLU A 232 35.75 7.05 2.58
N ASN A 233 34.68 7.69 2.08
CA ASN A 233 34.67 9.12 1.76
C ASN A 233 34.15 10.02 2.89
N SER A 234 33.68 9.46 4.01
CA SER A 234 33.47 10.24 5.22
C SER A 234 34.84 10.57 5.77
N ILE A 235 35.23 11.84 5.63
CA ILE A 235 36.40 12.41 6.27
C ILE A 235 36.32 12.03 7.76
N ILE A 236 37.21 11.13 8.18
CA ILE A 236 37.52 10.95 9.59
C ILE A 236 38.17 12.28 9.98
N PHE A 237 37.42 13.12 10.69
CA PHE A 237 38.07 14.14 11.49
C PHE A 237 38.71 13.37 12.64
N ASP A 238 40.00 13.06 12.48
CA ASP A 238 40.83 12.69 13.61
C ASP A 238 40.71 13.83 14.62
N GLU A 239 40.08 13.55 15.76
CA GLU A 239 40.22 14.36 16.97
C GLU A 239 41.68 14.22 17.44
N GLU A 240 42.62 14.87 16.74
CA GLU A 240 43.98 15.05 17.22
C GLU A 240 44.07 16.34 18.04
N GLU A 241 44.14 16.11 19.36
CA GLU A 241 44.95 16.81 20.35
C GLU A 241 44.87 18.35 20.40
N LEU A 242 44.04 18.84 21.31
CA LEU A 242 44.23 20.15 21.94
C LEU A 242 45.26 20.02 23.08
N PRO A 243 46.33 20.83 23.14
CA PRO A 243 46.99 21.16 24.41
C PRO A 243 46.09 22.04 25.29
#